data_AF-A0A833GS46-F1
#
_entry.id   AF-A0A833GS46-F1
#
_cell.length_a   1.000
_cell.length_b   1.000
_cell.length_c   1.000
_cell.angle_alpha   90.00
_cell.angle_beta   90.00
_cell.angle_gamma   90.00
#
_symmetry.space_group_name_H-M   'P 1'
#
loop_
_entity.id
_entity.type
_entity.pdbx_description
1 polymer ?
#
loop_
_entity_poly.entity_id
_entity_poly.type
_entity_poly.pdbx_seq_one_letter_code
_entity_poly.pdbx_strand_id
1 'polypeptide(L)'
;MSVPDKRRALAAELAAAAAAYQEAAVIPHCPKCAEPCCRLNKLVLELTWKQVRVFWRLDEARKAFDRRLAAGQGPQEIRAGNGLYYAHGKPCPAYDDAGSCRVYGQEIKPPGCSDFPVYEDGGVVMADLRCEAVDLAALAPWLARAAGPGARIVQTADKTFPFLVTLAVKPAPGKGGARRRPRG
;
A
#
# COMPACT_ATOMS: atom_id res chain seq x y z
N MET A 1 -7.99 10.78 -31.26
CA MET A 1 -7.64 11.17 -29.87
C MET A 1 -8.48 10.32 -28.94
N SER A 2 -7.88 9.32 -28.30
CA SER A 2 -8.60 8.38 -27.45
C SER A 2 -8.93 9.04 -26.11
N VAL A 3 -10.20 9.04 -25.72
CA VAL A 3 -10.65 9.51 -24.40
C VAL A 3 -9.89 8.71 -23.33
N PRO A 4 -9.26 9.34 -22.32
CA PRO A 4 -8.66 8.61 -21.22
C PRO A 4 -9.74 7.71 -20.59
N ASP A 5 -9.42 6.42 -20.48
CA ASP A 5 -10.32 5.45 -19.87
C ASP A 5 -10.62 5.91 -18.43
N LYS A 6 -11.88 6.25 -18.15
CA LYS A 6 -12.34 6.78 -16.86
C LYS A 6 -11.88 5.91 -15.68
N ARG A 7 -11.69 4.60 -15.91
CA ARG A 7 -11.18 3.67 -14.89
C ARG A 7 -9.72 3.94 -14.54
N ARG A 8 -8.87 4.23 -15.53
CA ARG A 8 -7.46 4.56 -15.30
C ARG A 8 -7.31 5.89 -14.58
N ALA A 9 -8.17 6.87 -14.91
CA ALA A 9 -8.20 8.15 -14.22
C ALA A 9 -8.60 7.97 -12.74
N LEU A 10 -9.67 7.21 -12.46
CA LEU A 10 -10.09 6.94 -11.09
C LEU A 10 -9.03 6.18 -10.27
N ALA A 11 -8.37 5.17 -10.86
CA ALA A 11 -7.29 4.45 -10.20
C ALA A 11 -6.15 5.39 -9.79
N ALA A 12 -5.73 6.30 -10.69
CA ALA A 12 -4.70 7.28 -10.38
C ALA A 12 -5.13 8.26 -9.27
N GLU A 13 -6.39 8.71 -9.28
CA GLU A 13 -6.95 9.58 -8.23
C GLU A 13 -7.01 8.88 -6.87
N LEU A 14 -7.41 7.61 -6.85
CA LEU A 14 -7.45 6.79 -5.63
C LEU A 14 -6.05 6.51 -5.09
N ALA A 15 -5.08 6.20 -5.95
CA ALA A 15 -3.69 6.03 -5.56
C ALA A 15 -3.11 7.30 -4.93
N ALA A 16 -3.35 8.47 -5.55
CA ALA A 16 -2.94 9.75 -5.00
C ALA A 16 -3.63 10.06 -3.66
N ALA A 17 -4.92 9.76 -3.54
CA ALA A 17 -5.68 9.98 -2.31
C ALA A 17 -5.21 9.08 -1.15
N ALA A 18 -4.92 7.81 -1.44
CA ALA A 18 -4.36 6.86 -0.50
C ALA A 18 -2.98 7.31 -0.02
N ALA A 19 -2.10 7.72 -0.93
CA ALA A 19 -0.78 8.29 -0.58
C ALA A 19 -0.92 9.52 0.33
N ALA A 20 -1.81 10.45 -0.01
CA ALA A 20 -2.07 11.65 0.80
C ALA A 20 -2.65 11.32 2.18
N TYR A 21 -3.52 10.31 2.29
CA TYR A 21 -4.03 9.86 3.59
C TYR A 21 -2.88 9.32 4.46
N GLN A 22 -1.99 8.53 3.87
CA GLN A 22 -0.86 7.99 4.62
C GLN A 22 0.06 9.11 5.13
N GLU A 23 0.35 10.11 4.30
CA GLU A 23 1.16 11.28 4.72
C GLU A 23 0.50 12.08 5.85
N ALA A 24 -0.82 12.23 5.81
CA ALA A 24 -1.57 13.04 6.77
C ALA A 24 -1.87 12.31 8.09
N ALA A 25 -2.15 11.00 8.04
CA ALA A 25 -2.68 10.25 9.19
C ALA A 25 -1.74 9.12 9.65
N VAL A 26 -1.20 8.33 8.73
CA VAL A 26 -0.41 7.14 9.07
C VAL A 26 1.00 7.50 9.50
N ILE A 27 1.74 8.23 8.66
CA ILE A 27 3.15 8.58 8.90
C ILE A 27 3.34 9.35 10.22
N PRO A 28 2.49 10.33 10.58
CA PRO A 28 2.60 11.03 11.86
C PRO A 28 2.33 10.15 13.09
N HIS A 29 1.63 9.02 12.93
CA HIS A 29 1.32 8.09 14.01
C HIS A 29 2.44 7.07 14.25
N CYS A 30 3.21 6.73 13.21
CA CYS A 30 4.28 5.72 13.23
C CYS A 30 5.26 5.78 14.43
N PRO A 31 5.69 6.96 14.94
CA PRO A 31 6.59 7.03 16.09
C PRO A 31 5.97 6.56 17.41
N LYS A 32 4.64 6.49 17.48
CA LYS A 32 3.89 6.09 18.68
C LYS A 32 3.28 4.70 18.56
N CYS A 33 3.43 4.04 17.41
CA CYS A 33 2.84 2.73 17.18
C CYS A 33 3.39 1.70 18.18
N ALA A 34 2.50 0.94 18.81
CA ALA A 34 2.90 -0.25 19.56
C ALA A 34 3.44 -1.33 18.60
N GLU A 35 2.83 -1.41 17.42
CA GLU A 35 3.14 -2.41 16.38
C GLU A 35 3.24 -1.72 15.00
N PRO A 36 4.33 -0.99 14.72
CA PRO A 36 4.45 -0.26 13.47
C PRO A 36 4.40 -1.22 12.29
N CYS A 37 3.50 -0.91 11.36
CA CYS A 37 3.16 -1.74 10.21
C CYS A 37 4.36 -1.94 9.25
N CYS A 38 5.40 -1.14 9.40
CA CYS A 38 6.68 -1.27 8.71
C CYS A 38 7.72 -2.13 9.46
N ARG A 39 7.42 -2.73 10.62
CA ARG A 39 8.32 -3.74 11.22
C ARG A 39 8.14 -5.09 10.52
N LEU A 40 9.23 -5.63 9.99
CA LEU A 40 9.23 -6.88 9.22
C LEU A 40 9.14 -8.14 10.07
N ASN A 41 8.88 -8.01 11.38
CA ASN A 41 8.60 -9.16 12.23
C ASN A 41 7.27 -9.83 11.87
N LYS A 42 6.30 -9.07 11.31
CA LYS A 42 4.96 -9.55 10.93
C LYS A 42 4.70 -9.62 9.42
N LEU A 43 5.62 -9.11 8.59
CA LEU A 43 5.44 -8.97 7.14
C LEU A 43 6.67 -9.42 6.37
N VAL A 44 6.43 -9.98 5.18
CA VAL A 44 7.47 -10.24 4.18
C VAL A 44 7.40 -9.12 3.14
N LEU A 45 8.48 -8.36 2.97
CA LEU A 45 8.57 -7.40 1.87
C LEU A 45 8.99 -8.11 0.59
N GLU A 46 8.27 -7.85 -0.50
CA GLU A 46 8.69 -8.22 -1.85
C GLU A 46 9.43 -7.04 -2.50
N LEU A 47 10.65 -7.28 -2.97
CA LEU A 47 11.60 -6.24 -3.37
C LEU A 47 12.23 -6.57 -4.72
N THR A 48 12.40 -5.57 -5.57
CA THR A 48 13.26 -5.66 -6.76
C THR A 48 14.74 -5.53 -6.38
N TRP A 49 15.63 -5.90 -7.30
CA TRP A 49 17.08 -5.69 -7.12
C TRP A 49 17.43 -4.24 -6.82
N LYS A 50 16.77 -3.27 -7.49
CA LYS A 50 17.03 -1.84 -7.27
C LYS A 50 16.73 -1.45 -5.83
N GLN A 51 15.63 -1.96 -5.26
CA GLN A 51 15.28 -1.73 -3.85
C GLN A 51 16.32 -2.34 -2.92
N VAL A 52 16.62 -3.64 -3.09
CA VAL A 52 17.58 -4.33 -2.22
C VAL A 52 18.92 -3.60 -2.21
N ARG A 53 19.39 -3.18 -3.39
CA ARG A 53 20.62 -2.41 -3.53
C ARG A 53 20.59 -1.11 -2.72
N VAL A 54 19.51 -0.35 -2.80
CA VAL A 54 19.36 0.92 -2.07
C VAL A 54 19.20 0.69 -0.56
N PHE A 55 18.38 -0.28 -0.16
CA PHE A 55 18.02 -0.55 1.23
C PHE A 55 19.12 -1.24 2.03
N TRP A 56 19.95 -2.05 1.39
CA TRP A 56 21.13 -2.66 2.03
C TRP A 56 22.43 -1.96 1.65
N ARG A 57 22.35 -0.78 1.01
CA ARG A 57 23.51 0.03 0.60
C ARG A 57 24.58 -0.80 -0.11
N LEU A 58 24.15 -1.57 -1.09
CA LEU A 58 24.99 -2.51 -1.80
C LEU A 58 25.66 -1.80 -2.99
N ASP A 59 26.98 -1.83 -3.00
CA ASP A 59 27.79 -1.34 -4.13
C ASP A 59 28.13 -2.44 -5.14
N GLU A 60 27.80 -3.69 -4.81
CA GLU A 60 28.00 -4.84 -5.69
C GLU A 60 26.93 -4.95 -6.80
N ALA A 61 27.27 -5.67 -7.87
CA ALA A 61 26.31 -5.99 -8.93
C ALA A 61 25.36 -7.12 -8.51
N ARG A 62 24.15 -7.16 -9.10
CA ARG A 62 23.12 -8.18 -8.82
C ARG A 62 23.67 -9.60 -8.79
N LYS A 63 24.46 -9.97 -9.81
CA LYS A 63 25.01 -11.32 -9.97
C LYS A 63 26.01 -11.69 -8.87
N ALA A 64 26.72 -10.71 -8.29
CA ALA A 64 27.60 -10.94 -7.16
C ALA A 64 26.77 -11.17 -5.90
N PHE A 65 25.77 -10.32 -5.67
CA PHE A 65 24.85 -10.46 -4.54
C PHE A 65 24.10 -11.78 -4.57
N ASP A 66 23.55 -12.19 -5.71
CA ASP A 66 22.81 -13.45 -5.87
C ASP A 66 23.70 -14.66 -5.57
N ARG A 67 24.97 -14.64 -5.99
CA ARG A 67 25.94 -15.69 -5.62
C ARG A 67 26.21 -15.73 -4.13
N ARG A 68 26.43 -14.56 -3.52
CA ARG A 68 26.69 -14.42 -2.09
C ARG A 68 25.50 -14.89 -1.26
N LEU A 69 24.28 -14.55 -1.69
CA LEU A 69 23.04 -14.97 -1.07
C LEU A 69 22.85 -16.49 -1.17
N ALA A 70 23.08 -17.08 -2.36
CA ALA A 70 23.01 -18.53 -2.56
C ALA A 70 24.07 -19.31 -1.75
N ALA A 71 25.23 -18.69 -1.49
CA ALA A 71 26.27 -19.24 -0.62
C ALA A 71 25.99 -19.08 0.88
N GLY A 72 24.83 -18.51 1.27
CA GLY A 72 24.50 -18.23 2.68
C GLY A 72 25.29 -17.08 3.29
N GLN A 73 26.01 -16.30 2.47
CA GLN A 73 26.84 -15.17 2.88
C GLN A 73 26.13 -13.81 2.69
N GLY A 74 24.85 -13.84 2.30
CA GLY A 74 23.97 -12.68 2.15
C GLY A 74 23.33 -12.25 3.49
N PRO A 75 22.61 -11.11 3.52
CA PRO A 75 21.79 -10.73 4.67
C PRO A 75 20.82 -11.87 5.04
N GLN A 76 20.81 -12.26 6.31
CA GLN A 76 20.06 -13.43 6.78
C GLN A 76 18.55 -13.26 6.66
N GLU A 77 18.09 -12.02 6.59
CA GLU A 77 16.71 -11.59 6.42
C GLU A 77 16.22 -11.65 4.97
N ILE A 78 17.11 -11.70 3.97
CA ILE A 78 16.74 -11.71 2.55
C ILE A 78 16.74 -13.13 1.99
N ARG A 79 15.73 -13.45 1.19
CA ARG A 79 15.67 -14.63 0.32
C ARG A 79 15.42 -14.20 -1.12
N ALA A 80 15.99 -14.88 -2.10
CA ALA A 80 15.66 -14.66 -3.50
C ALA A 80 14.59 -15.67 -3.95
N GLY A 81 13.66 -15.24 -4.81
CA GLY A 81 12.63 -16.09 -5.39
C GLY A 81 11.87 -15.38 -6.50
N ASN A 82 11.42 -16.11 -7.53
CA ASN A 82 10.59 -15.55 -8.61
C ASN A 82 11.17 -14.30 -9.30
N GLY A 83 12.50 -14.15 -9.34
CA GLY A 83 13.17 -12.98 -9.90
C GLY A 83 13.21 -11.74 -8.99
N LEU A 84 12.65 -11.85 -7.78
CA LEU A 84 12.54 -10.84 -6.73
C LEU A 84 13.29 -11.27 -5.46
N TYR A 85 13.23 -10.42 -4.45
CA TYR A 85 13.81 -10.62 -3.13
C TYR A 85 12.76 -10.44 -2.06
N TYR A 86 12.80 -11.29 -1.05
CA TYR A 86 11.85 -11.34 0.05
C TYR A 86 12.59 -11.05 1.35
N ALA A 87 12.19 -10.00 2.07
CA ALA A 87 12.82 -9.62 3.33
C ALA A 87 11.88 -9.79 4.54
N HIS A 88 12.33 -10.46 5.60
CA HIS A 88 11.58 -10.71 6.83
C HIS A 88 12.49 -10.69 8.06
N GLY A 89 11.99 -10.25 9.22
CA GLY A 89 12.60 -10.55 10.52
C GLY A 89 13.50 -9.48 11.17
N LYS A 90 13.67 -8.27 10.62
CA LYS A 90 14.36 -7.12 11.27
C LYS A 90 13.78 -5.77 10.83
N PRO A 91 13.98 -4.65 11.55
CA PRO A 91 13.29 -3.39 11.25
C PRO A 91 13.44 -3.05 9.77
N CYS A 92 12.35 -2.61 9.14
CA CYS A 92 12.43 -2.17 7.76
C CYS A 92 13.57 -1.17 7.65
N PRO A 93 14.46 -1.28 6.65
CA PRO A 93 15.55 -0.33 6.45
C PRO A 93 15.05 1.09 6.12
N ALA A 94 13.73 1.24 5.89
CA ALA A 94 13.05 2.51 5.87
C ALA A 94 12.69 3.05 7.26
N TYR A 95 12.71 2.25 8.32
CA TYR A 95 12.38 2.70 9.67
C TYR A 95 13.66 3.20 10.36
N ASP A 96 13.77 4.51 10.53
CA ASP A 96 14.83 5.08 11.34
C ASP A 96 14.54 4.92 12.84
N ASP A 97 15.56 5.11 13.67
CA ASP A 97 15.44 5.02 15.13
C ASP A 97 14.54 6.12 15.73
N ALA A 98 14.14 7.13 14.94
CA ALA A 98 13.20 8.18 15.31
C ALA A 98 11.73 7.81 15.01
N GLY A 99 11.47 6.59 14.53
CA GLY A 99 10.13 6.09 14.24
C GLY A 99 9.54 6.58 12.92
N SER A 100 10.38 7.10 12.03
CA SER A 100 10.00 7.66 10.74
C SER A 100 10.37 6.71 9.59
N CYS A 101 9.53 6.63 8.56
CA CYS A 101 9.76 5.78 7.39
C CYS A 101 10.63 6.50 6.34
N ARG A 102 11.92 6.69 6.64
CA ARG A 102 12.97 7.20 5.74
C ARG A 102 14.00 6.13 5.44
N VAL A 103 14.10 5.73 4.18
CA VAL A 103 15.24 4.93 3.71
C VAL A 103 16.46 5.84 3.63
N TYR A 104 17.27 5.88 4.68
CA TYR A 104 18.56 6.61 4.67
C TYR A 104 18.48 8.06 4.16
N GLY A 105 17.38 8.76 4.47
CA GLY A 105 17.16 10.14 4.01
C GLY A 105 16.74 10.30 2.55
N GLN A 106 16.42 9.21 1.84
CA GLN A 106 15.85 9.23 0.49
C GLN A 106 14.34 8.93 0.50
N GLU A 107 13.59 9.62 -0.35
CA GLU A 107 12.14 9.45 -0.57
C GLU A 107 11.77 8.10 -1.22
N ILE A 108 12.75 7.25 -1.54
CA ILE A 108 12.51 5.99 -2.25
C ILE A 108 11.84 5.00 -1.31
N LYS A 109 10.51 4.88 -1.44
CA LYS A 109 9.72 3.82 -0.83
C LYS A 109 9.90 2.51 -1.63
N PRO A 110 10.03 1.34 -0.97
CA PRO A 110 9.84 0.07 -1.67
C PRO A 110 8.45 0.05 -2.38
N PRO A 111 8.31 -0.51 -3.58
CA PRO A 111 7.06 -1.01 -4.13
C PRO A 111 6.41 -1.88 -3.06
N GLY A 112 5.18 -1.56 -2.69
CA GLY A 112 4.48 -2.20 -1.58
C GLY A 112 4.72 -1.58 -0.19
N CYS A 113 5.60 -0.58 -0.05
CA CYS A 113 5.72 0.27 1.15
C CYS A 113 5.26 1.72 0.91
N SER A 114 5.16 2.16 -0.34
CA SER A 114 4.37 3.35 -0.74
C SER A 114 2.89 3.18 -0.47
N ASP A 115 2.49 1.94 -0.40
CA ASP A 115 1.13 1.46 -0.50
C ASP A 115 0.69 0.83 0.84
N PHE A 116 1.60 0.66 1.78
CA PHE A 116 1.27 0.05 3.06
C PHE A 116 1.14 1.09 4.16
N PRO A 117 0.05 1.12 4.92
CA PRO A 117 -1.05 0.15 4.98
C PRO A 117 -2.28 0.48 4.09
N VAL A 118 -2.26 1.56 3.30
CA VAL A 118 -3.41 1.97 2.46
C VAL A 118 -2.97 2.22 1.01
N TYR A 119 -3.52 1.46 0.06
CA TYR A 119 -3.10 1.50 -1.35
C TYR A 119 -4.16 1.24 -2.36
N GLU A 120 -3.96 1.74 -3.58
CA GLU A 120 -4.78 1.39 -4.72
C GLU A 120 -4.33 0.05 -5.33
N ASP A 121 -5.30 -0.78 -5.69
CA ASP A 121 -5.11 -2.05 -6.39
C ASP A 121 -6.29 -2.26 -7.37
N GLY A 122 -6.04 -2.09 -8.68
CA GLY A 122 -7.00 -2.46 -9.71
C GLY A 122 -8.34 -1.71 -9.69
N GLY A 123 -8.36 -0.48 -9.19
CA GLY A 123 -9.52 0.43 -9.08
C GLY A 123 -10.22 0.37 -7.73
N VAL A 124 -9.67 -0.34 -6.75
CA VAL A 124 -10.12 -0.33 -5.35
C VAL A 124 -8.98 0.11 -4.44
N VAL A 125 -9.30 0.52 -3.21
CA VAL A 125 -8.27 0.78 -2.19
C VAL A 125 -8.24 -0.37 -1.19
N MET A 126 -7.08 -0.91 -0.92
CA MET A 126 -6.81 -1.90 0.12
C MET A 126 -6.31 -1.19 1.38
N ALA A 127 -6.83 -1.58 2.54
CA ALA A 127 -6.43 -1.06 3.85
C ALA A 127 -6.09 -2.22 4.80
N ASP A 128 -4.91 -2.16 5.42
CA ASP A 128 -4.43 -3.14 6.37
C ASP A 128 -4.56 -2.65 7.83
N LEU A 129 -5.52 -3.22 8.55
CA LEU A 129 -5.87 -2.89 9.93
C LEU A 129 -4.89 -3.45 10.96
N ARG A 130 -3.84 -4.18 10.54
CA ARG A 130 -2.71 -4.48 11.43
C ARG A 130 -1.93 -3.22 11.77
N CYS A 131 -2.07 -2.15 10.98
CA CYS A 131 -1.61 -0.82 11.34
C CYS A 131 -2.65 -0.11 12.20
N GLU A 132 -2.33 0.17 13.45
CA GLU A 132 -3.19 0.93 14.38
C GLU A 132 -3.50 2.36 13.90
N ALA A 133 -2.68 2.91 13.00
CA ALA A 133 -2.91 4.23 12.43
C ALA A 133 -4.01 4.27 11.36
N VAL A 134 -4.47 3.10 10.89
CA VAL A 134 -5.52 3.02 9.86
C VAL A 134 -6.88 3.15 10.52
N ASP A 135 -7.49 4.31 10.30
CA ASP A 135 -8.88 4.59 10.70
C ASP A 135 -9.80 4.53 9.47
N LEU A 136 -10.60 3.46 9.37
CA LEU A 136 -11.57 3.29 8.29
C LEU A 136 -12.67 4.37 8.27
N ALA A 137 -13.02 4.93 9.44
CA ALA A 137 -14.02 5.98 9.56
C ALA A 137 -13.51 7.31 9.01
N ALA A 138 -12.19 7.56 9.11
CA ALA A 138 -11.54 8.71 8.48
C ALA A 138 -11.19 8.45 7.00
N LEU A 139 -10.75 7.23 6.67
CA LEU A 139 -10.29 6.86 5.33
C LEU A 139 -11.43 6.87 4.30
N ALA A 140 -12.61 6.35 4.64
CA ALA A 140 -13.73 6.31 3.71
C ALA A 140 -14.19 7.70 3.22
N PRO A 141 -14.46 8.70 4.09
CA PRO A 141 -14.78 10.04 3.63
C PRO A 141 -13.58 10.72 2.94
N TRP A 142 -12.34 10.37 3.30
CA TRP A 142 -11.15 10.85 2.61
C TRP A 142 -11.13 10.44 1.13
N LEU A 143 -11.32 9.15 0.85
CA LEU A 143 -11.38 8.62 -0.52
C LEU A 143 -12.61 9.13 -1.29
N ALA A 144 -13.76 9.27 -0.62
CA ALA A 144 -14.97 9.80 -1.25
C ALA A 144 -14.77 11.22 -1.81
N ARG A 145 -13.98 12.06 -1.13
CA ARG A 145 -13.65 13.42 -1.61
C ARG A 145 -12.83 13.38 -2.90
N ALA A 146 -11.90 12.44 -3.02
CA ALA A 146 -11.07 12.28 -4.20
C ALA A 146 -11.85 11.70 -5.39
N ALA A 147 -12.73 10.73 -5.15
CA ALA A 147 -13.55 10.09 -6.18
C ALA A 147 -14.68 10.98 -6.76
N GLY A 148 -14.90 12.16 -6.17
CA GLY A 148 -15.81 13.19 -6.68
C GLY A 148 -17.20 13.21 -6.03
N PRO A 149 -18.01 14.24 -6.35
CA PRO A 149 -19.31 14.46 -5.71
C PRO A 149 -20.26 13.28 -5.89
N GLY A 150 -20.85 12.81 -4.79
CA GLY A 150 -21.79 11.69 -4.81
C GLY A 150 -21.13 10.31 -4.93
N ALA A 151 -19.81 10.21 -4.85
CA ALA A 151 -19.15 8.93 -4.64
C ALA A 151 -19.45 8.40 -3.22
N ARG A 152 -19.77 7.10 -3.12
CA ARG A 152 -19.83 6.39 -1.83
C ARG A 152 -18.75 5.33 -1.79
N ILE A 153 -18.13 5.16 -0.63
CA ILE A 153 -17.16 4.09 -0.40
C ILE A 153 -17.89 2.91 0.25
N VAL A 154 -17.75 1.73 -0.35
CA VAL A 154 -18.21 0.48 0.24
C VAL A 154 -17.01 -0.30 0.75
N GLN A 155 -17.08 -0.70 2.01
CA GLN A 155 -16.02 -1.44 2.68
C GLN A 155 -16.41 -2.92 2.74
N THR A 156 -15.46 -3.79 2.43
CA THR A 156 -15.60 -5.25 2.55
C THR A 156 -14.33 -5.81 3.16
N ALA A 157 -14.43 -6.44 4.33
CA ALA A 157 -13.31 -7.18 4.91
C ALA A 157 -13.10 -8.50 4.15
N ASP A 158 -11.83 -8.88 3.95
CA ASP A 158 -11.49 -10.18 3.40
C ASP A 158 -11.92 -11.30 4.37
N LYS A 159 -12.43 -12.41 3.82
CA LYS A 159 -12.97 -13.52 4.63
C LYS A 159 -11.88 -14.33 5.32
N THR A 160 -10.73 -14.44 4.69
CA THR A 160 -9.57 -15.21 5.17
C THR A 160 -8.70 -14.33 6.06
N PHE A 161 -8.60 -13.04 5.72
CA PHE A 161 -7.79 -12.06 6.42
C PHE A 161 -8.65 -10.85 6.81
N PRO A 162 -9.46 -10.92 7.89
CA PRO A 162 -10.40 -9.85 8.25
C PRO A 162 -9.75 -8.48 8.53
N PHE A 163 -8.44 -8.47 8.77
CA PHE A 163 -7.65 -7.25 8.91
C PHE A 163 -7.32 -6.58 7.56
N LEU A 164 -7.54 -7.22 6.42
CA LEU A 164 -7.48 -6.61 5.11
C LEU A 164 -8.89 -6.19 4.70
N VAL A 165 -9.06 -4.89 4.43
CA VAL A 165 -10.34 -4.31 4.02
C VAL A 165 -10.21 -3.67 2.65
N THR A 166 -11.10 -4.06 1.73
CA THR A 166 -11.25 -3.44 0.42
C THR A 166 -12.27 -2.30 0.51
N LEU A 167 -11.88 -1.12 0.03
CA LEU A 167 -12.69 0.08 -0.11
C LEU A 167 -12.94 0.34 -1.60
N ALA A 168 -14.16 0.08 -2.05
CA ALA A 168 -14.57 0.26 -3.44
C ALA A 168 -15.43 1.51 -3.62
N VAL A 169 -15.12 2.32 -4.64
CA VAL A 169 -15.97 3.44 -5.05
C VAL A 169 -17.21 2.90 -5.74
N LYS A 170 -18.39 3.30 -5.26
CA LYS A 170 -19.66 3.11 -5.97
C LYS A 170 -20.29 4.47 -6.27
N PRO A 171 -21.01 4.59 -7.39
CA PRO A 171 -21.88 5.74 -7.59
C PRO A 171 -22.94 5.78 -6.48
N ALA A 172 -23.32 6.99 -6.05
CA ALA A 172 -24.48 7.17 -5.19
C ALA A 172 -25.70 6.50 -5.83
N PRO A 173 -26.60 5.90 -5.02
CA PRO A 173 -27.91 5.52 -5.52
C PRO A 173 -28.57 6.78 -6.09
N GLY A 174 -28.76 6.80 -7.41
CA GLY A 174 -29.40 7.93 -8.09
C GLY A 174 -30.80 8.13 -7.54
N LYS A 175 -31.12 9.36 -7.15
CA LYS A 175 -32.52 9.80 -7.04
C LYS A 175 -33.10 9.89 -8.46
N GLY A 176 -33.69 8.79 -8.95
CA GLY A 176 -34.44 8.76 -10.22
C GLY A 176 -34.37 7.39 -10.91
N GLY A 177 -35.45 6.73 -11.29
CA GLY A 177 -36.87 7.07 -11.20
C GLY A 177 -37.72 5.80 -11.29
N ALA A 178 -38.91 5.86 -10.71
CA ALA A 178 -39.93 4.82 -10.88
C ALA A 178 -40.26 4.67 -12.37
N ARG A 179 -39.68 3.64 -13.02
CA ARG A 179 -40.21 3.14 -14.29
C ARG A 179 -41.59 2.54 -14.00
N ARG A 180 -42.64 3.34 -14.18
CA ARG A 180 -43.99 2.82 -14.43
C ARG A 180 -43.88 1.90 -15.65
N ARG A 181 -44.04 0.59 -15.44
CA ARG A 181 -44.33 -0.37 -16.51
C ARG A 181 -45.69 -0.01 -17.10
N PRO A 182 -45.84 0.22 -18.41
CA PRO A 182 -47.14 0.11 -19.05
C PRO A 182 -47.52 -1.37 -19.05
N ARG A 183 -48.70 -1.69 -18.52
CA ARG A 183 -49.35 -2.97 -18.78
C ARG A 183 -49.85 -2.93 -20.23
N GLY A 184 -49.32 -3.81 -21.06
CA GLY A 184 -49.89 -4.26 -22.31
C GLY A 184 -49.97 -5.77 -22.26
#